data_AF-F8PXH1-F1
#
_entry.id   AF-F8PXH1-F1
#
_cell.length_a   1.000
_cell.length_b   1.000
_cell.length_c   1.000
_cell.angle_alpha   90.00
_cell.angle_beta   90.00
_cell.angle_gamma   90.00
#
_symmetry.space_group_name_H-M   'P 1'
#
loop_
_entity.id
_entity.type
_entity.pdbx_description
1 polymer ?
#
loop_
_entity_poly.entity_id
_entity_poly.type
_entity_poly.pdbx_seq_one_letter_code
_entity_poly.pdbx_strand_id
1 'polypeptide(L)'
;MFFNRKPKAPAVPADWPSPYHNKCNQPNCRYPNPPQAAKGVYICKGVPGGFFCEGTYKVSNVKAQEATLYYKEISRRTAEAALRSEEERKRREVDWKRSEMAKRRRGKEEQEERLREERVRQGYGQRVHVLGGVEIRQVKQHVRPDPRSGAVHRPSQAQIEEEYITDRKMMQMYPERRIRPRCLKRYREHVKYFSRPK
;
A
#
# COMPACT_ATOMS: atom_id res chain seq x y z
N MET A 1 28.27 35.99 49.63
CA MET A 1 27.86 34.70 49.04
C MET A 1 26.93 34.96 47.87
N PHE A 2 27.39 34.79 46.63
CA PHE A 2 26.54 34.95 45.45
C PHE A 2 25.80 33.64 45.19
N PHE A 3 24.51 33.59 45.55
CA PHE A 3 23.65 32.47 45.20
C PHE A 3 23.45 32.46 43.69
N ASN A 4 24.23 31.64 42.98
CA ASN A 4 23.98 31.23 41.61
C ASN A 4 22.68 30.41 41.57
N ARG A 5 21.52 31.08 41.74
CA ARG A 5 20.21 30.51 41.46
C ARG A 5 20.15 30.32 39.97
N LYS A 6 20.52 29.13 39.48
CA LYS A 6 20.27 28.72 38.10
C LYS A 6 18.80 29.04 37.81
N PRO A 7 18.49 29.86 36.79
CA PRO A 7 17.10 30.19 36.49
C PRO A 7 16.35 28.88 36.25
N LYS A 8 15.34 28.61 37.09
CA LYS A 8 14.47 27.45 36.96
C LYS A 8 13.85 27.54 35.57
N ALA A 9 14.06 26.51 34.74
CA ALA A 9 13.46 26.47 33.42
C ALA A 9 11.94 26.68 33.58
N PRO A 10 11.31 27.53 32.74
CA PRO A 10 9.88 27.78 32.85
C PRO A 10 9.14 26.45 32.76
N ALA A 11 8.31 26.16 33.77
CA ALA A 11 7.53 24.94 33.80
C ALA A 11 6.68 24.86 32.52
N VAL A 12 6.91 23.80 31.75
CA VAL A 12 6.06 23.49 30.60
C VAL A 12 4.76 22.85 31.11
N PRO A 13 3.62 23.10 30.45
CA PRO A 13 2.36 22.40 30.75
C PRO A 13 2.51 20.87 30.71
N ALA A 14 1.64 20.15 31.43
CA ALA A 14 1.69 18.68 31.46
C ALA A 14 1.33 18.02 30.12
N ASP A 15 0.54 18.72 29.29
CA ASP A 15 0.13 18.34 27.93
C ASP A 15 1.18 18.68 26.85
N TRP A 16 2.38 19.11 27.25
CA TRP A 16 3.42 19.46 26.29
C TRP A 16 3.89 18.20 25.53
N PRO A 17 3.89 18.20 24.19
CA PRO A 17 4.03 16.97 23.39
C PRO A 17 5.39 16.30 23.57
N SER A 18 6.44 17.06 23.88
CA SER A 18 7.74 16.51 24.26
C SER A 18 8.60 17.59 24.93
N PRO A 19 9.53 17.21 25.84
CA PRO A 19 10.41 18.15 26.53
C PRO A 19 11.35 18.93 25.59
N TYR A 20 11.51 18.46 24.34
CA TYR A 20 12.37 19.07 23.33
C TYR A 20 11.68 20.22 22.57
N HIS A 21 10.36 20.39 22.72
CA HIS A 21 9.64 21.51 22.12
C HIS A 21 9.99 22.83 22.82
N ASN A 22 10.10 23.91 22.05
CA ASN A 22 10.54 25.21 22.52
C ASN A 22 9.35 26.12 22.86
N LYS A 23 9.44 26.79 24.01
CA LYS A 23 8.45 27.79 24.43
C LYS A 23 8.74 29.14 23.76
N CYS A 24 7.69 29.77 23.26
CA CYS A 24 7.73 31.14 22.76
C CYS A 24 8.06 32.13 23.90
N ASN A 25 8.69 33.26 23.56
CA ASN A 25 8.92 34.36 24.49
C ASN A 25 7.64 35.13 24.87
N GLN A 26 6.58 35.01 24.06
CA GLN A 26 5.29 35.63 24.36
C GLN A 26 4.59 34.88 25.51
N PRO A 27 4.15 35.57 26.58
CA PRO A 27 3.68 34.93 27.81
C PRO A 27 2.41 34.10 27.61
N ASN A 28 1.53 34.54 26.71
CA ASN A 28 0.25 33.90 26.42
C ASN A 28 0.35 32.85 25.30
N CYS A 29 1.50 32.71 24.64
CA CYS A 29 1.68 31.72 23.60
C CYS A 29 2.02 30.35 24.21
N ARG A 30 1.05 29.42 24.15
CA ARG A 30 1.21 28.02 24.58
C ARG A 30 1.53 27.06 23.43
N TYR A 31 1.91 27.59 22.28
CA TYR A 31 2.21 26.75 21.12
C TYR A 31 3.53 25.98 21.30
N PRO A 32 3.54 24.65 21.15
CA PRO A 32 4.75 23.85 21.26
C PRO A 32 5.58 23.96 19.98
N ASN A 33 6.53 24.89 19.94
CA ASN A 33 7.38 25.03 18.75
C ASN A 33 8.28 23.79 18.59
N PRO A 34 8.46 23.28 17.37
CA PRO A 34 9.23 22.07 17.14
C PRO A 34 10.68 22.22 17.62
N PRO A 35 11.32 21.12 18.03
CA PRO A 35 12.76 21.11 18.32
C PRO A 35 13.56 21.67 17.14
N GLN A 36 14.68 22.35 17.41
CA GLN A 36 15.55 22.90 16.37
C GLN A 36 16.94 22.31 16.56
N ALA A 37 17.51 21.71 15.51
CA ALA A 37 18.82 21.08 15.56
C ALA A 37 19.99 22.09 15.51
N ALA A 38 19.70 23.38 15.31
CA ALA A 38 20.69 24.44 15.27
C ALA A 38 20.42 25.49 16.37
N LYS A 39 21.51 26.08 16.87
CA LYS A 39 21.46 27.22 17.80
C LYS A 39 20.97 28.46 17.04
N GLY A 40 20.06 29.22 17.63
CA GLY A 40 19.57 30.45 17.01
C GLY A 40 18.36 31.06 17.68
N VAL A 41 17.83 32.11 17.05
CA VAL A 41 16.54 32.70 17.39
C VAL A 41 15.59 32.38 16.25
N TYR A 42 14.43 31.81 16.60
CA TYR A 42 13.45 31.32 15.64
C TYR A 42 12.10 31.99 15.87
N ILE A 43 11.34 32.15 14.80
CA ILE A 43 9.99 32.73 14.84
C ILE A 43 9.01 31.66 15.34
N CYS A 44 8.11 32.06 16.24
CA CYS A 44 7.06 31.18 16.72
C CYS A 44 6.06 30.85 15.60
N LYS A 45 5.68 29.58 15.47
CA LYS A 45 4.69 29.13 14.48
C LYS A 45 3.27 29.01 15.05
N GLY A 46 3.06 29.51 16.26
CA GLY A 46 1.78 29.40 16.95
C GLY A 46 0.73 30.32 16.36
N VAL A 47 -0.53 29.90 16.44
CA VAL A 47 -1.68 30.70 16.00
C VAL A 47 -2.70 30.85 17.16
N PRO A 48 -2.32 31.51 18.27
CA PRO A 48 -3.24 31.67 19.41
C PRO A 48 -4.44 32.54 18.99
N GLY A 49 -5.66 32.01 19.14
CA GLY A 49 -6.89 32.75 18.83
C GLY A 49 -7.10 33.07 17.34
N GLY A 50 -6.44 32.35 16.43
CA GLY A 50 -6.61 32.53 14.98
C GLY A 50 -5.61 33.50 14.33
N PHE A 51 -4.75 34.17 15.11
CA PHE A 51 -3.72 35.08 14.61
C PHE A 51 -2.32 34.50 14.80
N PHE A 52 -1.42 34.74 13.83
CA PHE A 52 -0.03 34.30 13.93
C PHE A 52 0.66 34.97 15.12
N CYS A 53 1.39 34.17 15.91
CA CYS A 53 2.20 34.67 17.01
C CYS A 53 3.49 35.29 16.46
N GLU A 54 3.66 36.60 16.64
CA GLU A 54 4.88 37.34 16.25
C GLU A 54 6.05 37.15 17.23
N GLY A 55 5.86 36.29 18.24
CA GLY A 55 6.90 35.96 19.20
C GLY A 55 8.07 35.19 18.59
N THR A 56 9.17 35.14 19.33
CA THR A 56 10.35 34.33 18.97
C THR A 56 10.73 33.40 20.11
N TYR A 57 11.60 32.44 19.85
CA TYR A 57 12.20 31.60 20.88
C TYR A 57 13.69 31.40 20.62
N LYS A 58 14.47 31.28 21.69
CA LYS A 58 15.91 31.09 21.63
C LYS A 58 16.25 29.63 21.86
N VAL A 59 17.10 29.09 20.99
CA VAL A 59 17.61 27.72 21.08
C VAL A 59 19.10 27.80 21.41
N SER A 60 19.47 27.28 22.57
CA SER A 60 20.86 27.18 23.01
C SER A 60 21.57 26.02 22.29
N ASN A 61 22.91 26.00 22.33
CA ASN A 61 23.67 24.90 21.73
C ASN A 61 23.31 23.54 22.35
N VAL A 62 23.12 23.51 23.68
CA VAL A 62 22.72 22.30 24.41
C VAL A 62 21.35 21.80 23.91
N LYS A 63 20.36 22.69 23.80
CA LYS A 63 19.04 22.32 23.26
C LYS A 63 19.09 21.84 21.81
N ALA A 64 19.98 22.43 21.00
CA ALA A 64 20.17 22.02 19.62
C ALA A 64 20.75 20.60 19.49
N GLN A 65 21.71 20.26 20.35
CA GLN A 65 22.26 18.91 20.45
C GLN A 65 21.22 17.91 20.94
N GLU A 66 20.46 18.25 21.97
CA GLU A 66 19.34 17.43 22.47
C GLU A 66 18.28 17.17 21.39
N ALA A 67 17.89 18.21 20.64
CA ALA A 67 16.97 18.09 19.51
C ALA A 67 17.52 17.16 18.43
N THR A 68 18.82 17.21 18.16
CA THR A 68 19.48 16.30 17.20
C THR A 68 19.39 14.85 17.66
N LEU A 69 19.68 14.57 18.94
CA LEU A 69 19.54 13.23 19.52
C LEU A 69 18.09 12.74 19.48
N TYR A 70 17.14 13.63 19.79
CA TYR A 70 15.71 13.34 19.70
C TYR A 70 15.29 12.93 18.28
N TYR A 71 15.71 13.68 17.25
CA TYR A 71 15.40 13.33 15.86
C TYR A 71 16.03 12.01 15.43
N LYS A 72 17.26 11.73 15.85
CA LYS A 72 17.91 10.43 15.61
C LYS A 72 17.11 9.28 16.23
N GLU A 73 16.65 9.46 17.47
CA GLU A 73 15.86 8.44 18.17
C GLU A 73 14.50 8.21 17.51
N ILE A 74 13.79 9.28 17.11
CA ILE A 74 12.55 9.15 16.34
C ILE A 74 12.80 8.39 15.05
N SER A 75 13.83 8.80 14.29
CA SER A 75 14.17 8.17 13.01
C SER A 75 14.43 6.67 13.18
N ARG A 76 15.16 6.30 14.24
CA ARG A 76 15.44 4.90 14.59
C ARG A 76 14.14 4.13 14.86
N ARG A 77 13.28 4.66 15.73
CA ARG A 77 11.98 4.03 16.06
C ARG A 77 11.08 3.88 14.85
N THR A 78 11.02 4.89 13.98
CA THR A 78 10.23 4.82 12.76
C THR A 78 10.76 3.77 11.79
N ALA A 79 12.09 3.63 11.67
CA ALA A 79 12.71 2.60 10.83
C ALA A 79 12.44 1.19 11.39
N GLU A 80 12.61 0.99 12.70
CA GLU A 80 12.28 -0.28 13.37
C GLU A 80 10.79 -0.64 13.24
N ALA A 81 9.89 0.33 13.36
CA ALA A 81 8.45 0.12 13.15
C ALA A 81 8.14 -0.27 11.70
N ALA A 82 8.77 0.38 10.73
CA ALA A 82 8.60 0.05 9.32
C ALA A 82 9.10 -1.37 9.00
N LEU A 83 10.26 -1.77 9.53
CA LEU A 83 10.80 -3.13 9.37
C LEU A 83 9.86 -4.19 9.96
N ARG A 84 9.32 -3.96 11.16
CA ARG A 84 8.35 -4.88 11.79
C ARG A 84 7.07 -5.00 10.96
N SER A 85 6.55 -3.88 10.44
CA SER A 85 5.37 -3.91 9.57
C SER A 85 5.64 -4.67 8.27
N GLU A 86 6.83 -4.53 7.69
CA GLU A 86 7.19 -5.28 6.49
C GLU A 86 7.33 -6.79 6.76
N GLU A 87 7.94 -7.17 7.89
CA GLU A 87 8.04 -8.58 8.30
C GLU A 87 6.65 -9.20 8.51
N GLU A 88 5.76 -8.48 9.20
CA GLU A 88 4.38 -8.94 9.41
C GLU A 88 3.64 -9.11 8.07
N ARG A 89 3.82 -8.18 7.13
CA ARG A 89 3.28 -8.30 5.77
C ARG A 89 3.79 -9.55 5.07
N LYS A 90 5.09 -9.85 5.17
CA LYS A 90 5.70 -11.05 4.59
C LYS A 90 5.14 -12.33 5.23
N ARG A 91 4.98 -12.36 6.55
CA ARG A 91 4.36 -13.49 7.28
C ARG A 91 2.95 -13.76 6.78
N ARG A 92 2.11 -12.72 6.72
CA ARG A 92 0.73 -12.83 6.18
C ARG A 92 0.71 -13.32 4.74
N GLU A 93 1.66 -12.88 3.91
CA GLU A 93 1.76 -13.35 2.52
C GLU A 93 2.13 -14.83 2.43
N VAL A 94 3.05 -15.31 3.28
CA VAL A 94 3.41 -16.73 3.35
C VAL A 94 2.23 -17.57 3.83
N ASP A 95 1.53 -17.13 4.88
CA ASP A 95 0.36 -17.82 5.42
C ASP A 95 -0.78 -17.89 4.40
N TRP A 96 -1.03 -16.79 3.68
CA TRP A 96 -1.97 -16.75 2.57
C TRP A 96 -1.62 -17.77 1.48
N LYS A 97 -0.35 -17.79 1.03
CA LYS A 97 0.12 -18.76 0.02
C LYS A 97 0.00 -20.20 0.51
N ARG A 98 0.28 -20.47 1.79
CA ARG A 98 0.14 -21.79 2.40
C ARG A 98 -1.32 -22.24 2.43
N SER A 99 -2.23 -21.36 2.84
CA SER A 99 -3.67 -21.61 2.84
C SER A 99 -4.19 -21.88 1.43
N GLU A 100 -3.75 -21.09 0.45
CA GLU A 100 -4.14 -21.25 -0.94
C GLU A 100 -3.67 -22.59 -1.52
N MET A 101 -2.42 -22.99 -1.25
CA MET A 101 -1.91 -24.30 -1.65
C MET A 101 -2.67 -25.45 -0.98
N ALA A 102 -3.06 -25.32 0.30
CA ALA A 102 -3.87 -26.31 0.99
C ALA A 102 -5.28 -26.45 0.38
N LYS A 103 -5.92 -25.33 -0.01
CA LYS A 103 -7.21 -25.35 -0.73
C LYS A 103 -7.09 -26.06 -2.07
N ARG A 104 -6.02 -25.80 -2.84
CA ARG A 104 -5.78 -26.47 -4.12
C ARG A 104 -5.56 -27.98 -3.99
N ARG A 105 -4.96 -28.44 -2.89
CA ARG A 105 -4.82 -29.88 -2.59
C ARG A 105 -6.17 -30.51 -2.28
N ARG A 106 -6.94 -29.94 -1.36
CA ARG A 106 -8.30 -30.42 -1.03
C ARG A 106 -9.22 -30.45 -2.25
N GLY A 107 -9.21 -29.40 -3.08
CA GLY A 107 -10.02 -29.37 -4.30
C GLY A 107 -9.66 -30.47 -5.30
N LYS A 108 -8.39 -30.89 -5.36
CA LYS A 108 -7.96 -32.04 -6.18
C LYS A 108 -8.44 -33.37 -5.58
N GLU A 109 -8.30 -33.55 -4.27
CA GLU A 109 -8.79 -34.74 -3.56
C GLU A 109 -10.32 -34.90 -3.72
N GLU A 110 -11.08 -33.82 -3.53
CA GLU A 110 -12.55 -33.79 -3.77
C GLU A 110 -12.93 -34.06 -5.22
N GLN A 111 -12.12 -33.62 -6.19
CA GLN A 111 -12.35 -33.92 -7.60
C GLN A 111 -12.08 -35.39 -7.90
N GLU A 112 -11.01 -35.96 -7.36
CA GLU A 112 -10.67 -37.38 -7.50
C GLU A 112 -11.71 -38.29 -6.84
N GLU A 113 -12.20 -37.93 -5.65
CA GLU A 113 -13.27 -38.63 -4.96
C GLU A 113 -14.57 -38.62 -5.77
N ARG A 114 -14.98 -37.47 -6.32
CA ARG A 114 -16.14 -37.38 -7.23
C ARG A 114 -16.00 -38.27 -8.45
N LEU A 115 -14.81 -38.29 -9.09
CA LEU A 115 -14.54 -39.16 -10.24
C LEU A 115 -14.60 -40.65 -9.84
N ARG A 116 -14.17 -40.99 -8.61
CA ARG A 116 -14.25 -42.35 -8.08
C ARG A 116 -15.70 -42.77 -7.82
N GLU A 117 -16.49 -41.91 -7.18
CA GLU A 117 -17.92 -42.14 -6.96
C GLU A 117 -18.68 -42.30 -8.28
N GLU A 118 -18.39 -41.46 -9.28
CA GLU A 118 -19.00 -41.56 -10.60
C GLU A 118 -18.67 -42.89 -11.29
N ARG A 119 -17.41 -43.35 -11.19
CA ARG A 119 -17.00 -44.67 -11.70
C ARG A 119 -17.74 -45.81 -11.02
N VAL A 120 -17.93 -45.74 -9.69
CA VAL A 120 -18.69 -46.74 -8.93
C VAL A 120 -20.16 -46.73 -9.37
N ARG A 121 -20.76 -45.55 -9.55
CA ARG A 121 -22.15 -45.40 -10.02
C ARG A 121 -22.35 -45.97 -11.42
N GLN A 122 -21.38 -45.81 -12.33
CA GLN A 122 -21.44 -46.39 -13.68
C GLN A 122 -21.17 -47.92 -13.70
N GLY A 123 -20.38 -48.44 -12.74
CA GLY A 123 -19.96 -49.84 -12.69
C GLY A 123 -20.99 -50.85 -12.18
N TYR A 124 -22.05 -50.40 -11.50
CA TYR A 124 -23.18 -51.25 -11.08
C TYR A 124 -24.34 -51.11 -12.07
N GLY A 125 -24.26 -51.75 -13.25
CA GLY A 125 -25.47 -51.98 -14.05
C GLY A 125 -25.32 -52.05 -15.58
N GLN A 126 -24.25 -51.52 -16.18
CA GLN A 126 -24.04 -51.68 -17.62
C GLN A 126 -23.05 -52.81 -17.90
N ARG A 127 -23.59 -54.03 -18.05
CA ARG A 127 -22.98 -55.01 -18.95
C ARG A 127 -22.88 -54.34 -20.31
N VAL A 128 -21.66 -53.95 -20.68
CA VAL A 128 -21.35 -53.50 -22.03
C VAL A 128 -21.63 -54.70 -22.94
N HIS A 129 -22.79 -54.69 -23.61
CA HIS A 129 -23.03 -55.57 -24.74
C HIS A 129 -22.03 -55.15 -25.83
N VAL A 130 -20.92 -55.87 -25.91
CA VAL A 130 -19.98 -55.78 -27.02
C VAL A 130 -20.65 -56.48 -28.21
N LEU A 131 -21.54 -55.76 -28.89
CA LEU A 131 -21.96 -56.13 -30.23
C LEU A 131 -20.96 -55.51 -31.20
N GLY A 132 -20.15 -56.39 -31.81
CA GLY A 132 -19.20 -56.03 -32.85
C GLY A 132 -19.91 -55.27 -33.96
N GLY A 133 -19.39 -54.09 -34.30
CA GLY A 133 -20.00 -53.24 -35.31
C GLY A 133 -19.30 -51.89 -35.42
N VAL A 134 -18.20 -51.89 -36.16
CA VAL A 134 -17.65 -50.74 -36.91
C VAL A 134 -17.32 -49.49 -36.09
N GLU A 135 -16.03 -49.32 -35.76
CA GLU A 135 -15.46 -48.05 -35.31
C GLU A 135 -15.61 -46.98 -36.41
N ILE A 136 -16.64 -46.14 -36.32
CA ILE A 136 -16.62 -44.84 -36.96
C ILE A 136 -15.81 -43.91 -36.06
N ARG A 137 -14.50 -43.82 -36.34
CA ARG A 137 -13.63 -42.76 -35.82
C ARG A 137 -14.20 -41.40 -36.23
N GLN A 138 -15.03 -40.81 -35.36
CA GLN A 138 -15.31 -39.37 -35.44
C GLN A 138 -14.04 -38.63 -35.04
N VAL A 139 -13.24 -38.29 -36.05
CA VAL A 139 -12.20 -37.28 -35.97
C VAL A 139 -12.89 -35.99 -35.53
N LYS A 140 -12.80 -35.65 -34.24
CA LYS A 140 -13.05 -34.29 -33.77
C LYS A 140 -12.03 -33.40 -34.45
N GLN A 141 -12.42 -32.84 -35.59
CA GLN A 141 -11.71 -31.74 -36.20
C GLN A 141 -11.67 -30.63 -35.16
N HIS A 142 -10.49 -30.45 -34.57
CA HIS A 142 -10.14 -29.23 -33.85
C HIS A 142 -10.27 -28.11 -34.87
N VAL A 143 -11.43 -27.46 -34.90
CA VAL A 143 -11.63 -26.22 -35.63
C VAL A 143 -10.65 -25.23 -35.03
N ARG A 144 -9.53 -25.01 -35.72
CA ARG A 144 -8.61 -23.92 -35.38
C ARG A 144 -9.42 -22.63 -35.58
N PRO A 145 -9.52 -21.76 -34.56
CA PRO A 145 -10.22 -20.50 -34.71
C PRO A 145 -9.57 -19.72 -35.87
N ASP A 146 -10.42 -19.35 -36.83
CA ASP A 146 -10.03 -18.59 -38.02
C ASP A 146 -9.40 -17.25 -37.61
N PRO A 147 -8.12 -16.97 -37.93
CA PRO A 147 -7.46 -15.72 -37.58
C PRO A 147 -8.07 -14.49 -38.30
N ARG A 148 -8.98 -14.70 -39.27
CA ARG A 148 -9.57 -13.64 -40.10
C ARG A 148 -10.94 -13.17 -39.64
N SER A 149 -11.48 -13.74 -38.56
CA SER A 149 -12.64 -13.18 -37.87
C SER A 149 -12.19 -11.97 -37.05
N GLY A 150 -12.03 -10.82 -37.70
CA GLY A 150 -11.64 -9.53 -37.12
C GLY A 150 -12.66 -8.92 -36.16
N ALA A 151 -13.22 -9.71 -35.25
CA ALA A 151 -13.88 -9.20 -34.07
C ALA A 151 -12.78 -8.55 -33.21
N VAL A 152 -12.62 -7.24 -33.37
CA VAL A 152 -11.74 -6.41 -32.55
C VAL A 152 -12.12 -6.69 -31.11
N HIS A 153 -11.31 -7.51 -30.43
CA HIS A 153 -11.53 -7.88 -29.04
C HIS A 153 -11.48 -6.58 -28.23
N ARG A 154 -12.66 -6.08 -27.85
CA ARG A 154 -12.78 -4.95 -26.97
C ARG A 154 -12.37 -5.47 -25.58
N PRO A 155 -11.24 -5.02 -25.03
CA PRO A 155 -10.81 -5.47 -23.72
C PRO A 155 -11.89 -5.16 -22.70
N SER A 156 -12.09 -6.08 -21.75
CA SER A 156 -13.01 -5.88 -20.64
C SER A 156 -12.53 -4.73 -19.76
N GLN A 157 -13.44 -4.14 -18.98
CA GLN A 157 -13.08 -3.04 -18.07
C GLN A 157 -11.97 -3.45 -17.09
N ALA A 158 -12.03 -4.68 -16.56
CA ALA A 158 -11.01 -5.20 -15.65
C ALA A 158 -9.62 -5.25 -16.32
N GLN A 159 -9.56 -5.63 -17.60
CA GLN A 159 -8.29 -5.64 -18.35
C GLN A 159 -7.74 -4.22 -18.55
N ILE A 160 -8.60 -3.23 -18.80
CA ILE A 160 -8.18 -1.83 -18.94
C ILE A 160 -7.63 -1.29 -17.61
N GLU A 161 -8.26 -1.61 -16.48
CA GLU A 161 -7.82 -1.19 -15.15
C GLU A 161 -6.49 -1.85 -14.76
N GLU A 162 -6.32 -3.15 -15.04
CA GLU A 162 -5.08 -3.89 -14.78
C GLU A 162 -3.90 -3.36 -15.61
N GLU A 163 -4.13 -3.07 -16.89
CA GLU A 163 -3.13 -2.42 -17.76
C GLU A 163 -2.73 -1.04 -17.22
N TYR A 164 -3.69 -0.23 -16.76
CA TYR A 164 -3.41 1.09 -16.20
C TYR A 164 -2.57 1.03 -14.92
N ILE A 165 -2.89 0.11 -14.01
CA ILE A 165 -2.12 -0.10 -12.77
C ILE A 165 -0.69 -0.52 -13.11
N THR A 166 -0.54 -1.42 -14.08
CA THR A 166 0.76 -1.91 -14.53
C THR A 166 1.60 -0.80 -15.14
N ASP A 167 1.03 0.00 -16.05
CA ASP A 167 1.70 1.15 -16.67
C ASP A 167 2.13 2.19 -15.62
N ARG A 168 1.27 2.46 -14.62
CA ARG A 168 1.59 3.38 -13.52
C ARG A 168 2.77 2.87 -12.68
N LYS A 169 2.81 1.58 -12.39
CA LYS A 169 3.93 0.95 -11.66
C LYS A 169 5.22 1.00 -12.47
N MET A 170 5.14 0.79 -13.78
CA MET A 170 6.30 0.87 -14.68
C MET A 170 6.87 2.29 -14.78
N MET A 171 6.01 3.32 -14.81
CA MET A 171 6.46 4.73 -14.79
C MET A 171 7.17 5.10 -13.49
N GLN A 172 6.77 4.51 -12.35
CA GLN A 172 7.44 4.74 -11.06
C GLN A 172 8.80 4.05 -10.98
N MET A 173 8.94 2.85 -11.56
CA MET A 173 10.19 2.09 -11.52
C MET A 173 11.23 2.58 -12.54
N TYR A 174 10.79 3.21 -13.64
CA TYR A 174 11.68 3.66 -14.72
C TYR A 174 11.40 5.11 -15.16
N PRO A 175 11.68 6.11 -14.30
CA PRO A 175 11.36 7.52 -14.59
C PRO A 175 12.09 8.07 -15.82
N GLU A 176 13.28 7.54 -16.15
CA GLU A 176 14.08 7.96 -17.31
C GLU A 176 13.55 7.42 -18.64
N ARG A 177 12.72 6.38 -18.62
CA ARG A 177 12.10 5.84 -19.84
C ARG A 177 10.82 6.62 -20.10
N ARG A 178 10.76 7.32 -21.24
CA ARG A 178 9.52 7.91 -21.78
C ARG A 178 8.56 6.80 -22.24
N ILE A 179 8.02 6.06 -21.28
CA ILE A 179 6.97 5.06 -21.52
C ILE A 179 5.71 5.84 -21.88
N ARG A 180 5.22 5.68 -23.11
CA ARG A 180 3.90 6.19 -23.52
C ARG A 180 2.85 5.13 -23.16
N PRO A 181 1.94 5.40 -22.22
CA PRO A 181 0.89 4.45 -21.86
C PRO A 181 0.08 4.07 -23.10
N ARG A 182 -0.07 2.78 -23.34
CA ARG A 182 -0.72 2.26 -24.56
C ARG A 182 -2.23 2.54 -24.57
N CYS A 183 -2.82 2.70 -23.39
CA CYS A 183 -4.25 2.86 -23.16
C CYS A 183 -4.71 4.33 -22.95
N LEU A 184 -3.80 5.31 -22.95
CA LEU A 184 -4.14 6.72 -22.65
C LEU A 184 -5.18 7.34 -23.60
N LYS A 185 -5.20 6.94 -24.89
CA LYS A 185 -6.21 7.38 -25.85
C LYS A 185 -7.62 6.87 -25.48
N ARG A 186 -7.74 5.61 -25.07
CA ARG A 186 -9.03 4.99 -24.70
C ARG A 186 -9.55 5.49 -23.35
N TYR A 187 -8.66 5.76 -22.39
CA TYR A 187 -9.05 6.26 -21.07
C TYR A 187 -9.62 7.69 -21.13
N ARG A 188 -9.06 8.56 -22.00
CA ARG A 188 -9.59 9.92 -22.22
C ARG A 188 -11.00 9.93 -22.80
N GLU A 189 -11.35 8.94 -23.62
CA GLU A 189 -12.71 8.80 -24.17
C GLU A 189 -13.68 8.27 -23.12
N HIS A 190 -13.24 7.35 -22.24
CA HIS A 190 -14.09 6.78 -21.19
C HIS A 190 -14.44 7.80 -20.09
N VAL A 191 -13.50 8.64 -19.64
CA VAL A 191 -13.77 9.67 -18.62
C VAL A 191 -14.79 10.71 -19.12
N LYS A 192 -14.82 11.02 -20.41
CA LYS A 192 -15.82 11.94 -21.00
C LYS A 192 -17.26 11.42 -20.93
N TYR A 193 -17.48 10.11 -20.87
CA TYR A 193 -18.82 9.53 -20.80
C TYR A 193 -19.41 9.51 -19.38
N PHE A 194 -18.56 9.52 -18.35
CA PHE A 194 -19.00 9.44 -16.94
C PHE A 194 -19.06 10.79 -16.22
N SER A 195 -18.58 11.87 -16.84
CA SER A 195 -18.61 13.22 -16.26
C SER A 195 -19.78 14.09 -16.77
N ARG A 196 -20.80 13.51 -17.40
CA ARG A 196 -22.03 14.26 -17.71
C ARG A 196 -22.88 14.37 -16.44
N PRO A 197 -23.09 15.56 -15.86
CA PRO A 197 -24.06 15.75 -14.80
C PRO A 197 -25.46 15.39 -15.33
N LYS A 198 -26.25 14.71 -14.50
CA LYS A 198 -27.68 14.52 -14.74
C LYS A 198 -28.43 15.83 -14.50
#